data_AF-A0A956J1P9-F1
#
_entry.id   AF-A0A956J1P9-F1
#
_cell.length_a   1.000
_cell.length_b   1.000
_cell.length_c   1.000
_cell.angle_alpha   90.00
_cell.angle_beta   90.00
_cell.angle_gamma   90.00
#
_symmetry.space_group_name_H-M   'P 1'
#
loop_
_entity.id
_entity.type
_entity.pdbx_description
1 polymer ?
#
loop_
_entity_poly.entity_id
_entity_poly.type
_entity_poly.pdbx_seq_one_letter_code
_entity_poly.pdbx_strand_id
1 'polypeptide(L)' 'MRCPPTPSGERLWQRLKGSQLGVGFRSQHVLGSYIVDFAAARGRGDKHP' A
#
# COMPACT_ATOMS: atom_id res chain seq x y z
N MET A 1 -14.41 -0.87 -9.17
CA MET A 1 -14.32 0.61 -9.24
C MET A 1 -13.08 1.05 -8.48
N ARG A 2 -12.23 1.91 -9.05
CA ARG A 2 -11.16 2.59 -8.31
C ARG A 2 -11.67 3.96 -7.90
N CYS A 3 -11.75 4.22 -6.60
CA CYS A 3 -11.99 5.57 -6.10
C CYS A 3 -10.68 6.35 -6.18
N PRO A 4 -10.72 7.63 -6.58
CA PRO A 4 -9.55 8.48 -6.45
C PRO A 4 -9.13 8.59 -4.97
N PRO A 5 -7.83 8.57 -4.66
CA PRO A 5 -7.36 8.76 -3.29
C PRO A 5 -7.76 10.14 -2.78
N THR A 6 -7.99 10.25 -1.48
CA THR A 6 -8.16 11.56 -0.84
C THR A 6 -6.86 12.39 -1.00
N PRO A 7 -6.92 13.73 -0.92
CA PRO A 7 -5.71 14.56 -0.99
C PRO A 7 -4.64 14.16 0.03
N SER A 8 -5.05 13.73 1.22
CA SER A 8 -4.15 13.21 2.25
C SER A 8 -3.53 11.86 1.84
N GLY A 9 -4.32 10.98 1.24
CA GLY A 9 -3.84 9.71 0.69
C GLY A 9 -2.84 9.90 -0.45
N GLU A 10 -3.07 10.88 -1.33
CA GLU A 10 -2.13 11.20 -2.41
C GLU A 10 -0.79 11.71 -1.85
N ARG A 11 -0.81 12.64 -0.89
CA ARG A 11 0.39 13.13 -0.21
C ARG A 11 1.15 12.01 0.50
N LEU A 12 0.43 11.11 1.18
CA LEU A 12 1.02 9.94 1.81
C LEU A 12 1.64 9.01 0.77
N TRP A 13 0.96 8.75 -0.35
CA TRP A 13 1.46 7.90 -1.42
C TRP A 13 2.76 8.44 -2.03
N GLN A 14 2.90 9.76 -2.18
CA GLN A 14 4.16 10.36 -2.65
C GLN A 14 5.35 10.04 -1.74
N ARG A 15 5.14 9.77 -0.45
CA ARG A 15 6.20 9.37 0.51
C ARG A 15 6.37 7.86 0.61
N LEU A 16 5.34 7.07 0.30
CA LEU A 16 5.38 5.60 0.38
C LEU A 16 5.83 4.92 -0.90
N LYS A 17 5.52 5.50 -2.07
CA LYS A 17 5.84 4.91 -3.38
C LYS A 17 7.35 4.75 -3.57
N GLY A 18 7.74 3.77 -4.38
CA GLY A 18 9.15 3.58 -4.75
C GLY A 18 10.05 3.11 -3.61
N SER A 19 9.47 2.53 -2.54
CA SER A 19 10.22 2.02 -1.39
C SER A 19 11.13 3.06 -0.73
N GLN A 20 10.74 4.33 -0.73
CA GLN A 20 11.49 5.45 -0.12
C GLN A 20 11.78 5.23 1.37
N LEU A 21 10.95 4.43 2.05
CA LEU A 21 11.12 4.07 3.46
C LEU A 21 11.82 2.71 3.67
N GLY A 22 12.45 2.15 2.64
CA GLY A 22 13.08 0.81 2.69
C GLY A 22 12.09 -0.36 2.66
N VAL A 23 10.78 -0.09 2.65
CA VAL A 23 9.70 -1.08 2.57
C VAL A 23 8.84 -0.78 1.35
N GLY A 24 8.48 -1.81 0.59
CA GLY A 24 7.60 -1.69 -0.57
C GLY A 24 6.14 -1.56 -0.15
N PHE A 25 5.50 -0.46 -0.51
CA PHE A 25 4.06 -0.25 -0.30
C PHE A 25 3.26 -0.48 -1.60
N ARG A 26 2.02 -0.96 -1.45
CA ARG A 26 1.01 -1.06 -2.50
C ARG A 26 -0.19 -0.19 -2.14
N SER A 27 -0.78 0.49 -3.12
CA SER A 27 -2.02 1.24 -2.95
C SER A 27 -3.25 0.44 -3.42
N GLN A 28 -4.41 0.70 -2.80
CA GLN A 28 -5.69 0.05 -3.12
C GLN A 28 -5.58 -1.48 -3.18
N HIS A 29 -5.05 -2.08 -2.12
CA HIS A 29 -4.80 -3.51 -2.05
C HIS A 29 -6.02 -4.26 -1.51
N VAL A 30 -6.39 -5.36 -2.17
CA VAL A 30 -7.46 -6.24 -1.68
C VAL A 30 -6.87 -7.13 -0.59
N LEU A 31 -7.45 -7.07 0.61
CA LEU A 31 -7.10 -7.89 1.76
C LEU A 31 -8.34 -8.66 2.21
N GLY A 32 -8.48 -9.89 1.72
CA GLY A 32 -9.68 -10.70 1.93
C GLY A 32 -10.92 -10.01 1.40
N SER A 33 -11.84 -9.63 2.31
CA SER A 33 -13.09 -8.94 1.96
C SER A 33 -12.98 -7.41 1.95
N TYR A 34 -11.79 -6.85 2.21
CA TYR A 34 -11.57 -5.42 2.34
C TYR A 34 -10.66 -4.87 1.25
N ILE A 35 -10.78 -3.58 0.95
CA ILE A 35 -9.81 -2.85 0.14
C ILE A 35 -9.14 -1.85 1.07
N VAL A 36 -7.84 -2.00 1.27
CA VAL A 36 -7.04 -1.08 2.09
C VAL A 36 -6.36 -0.04 1.20
N ASP A 37 -6.27 1.20 1.67
CA ASP A 37 -5.65 2.29 0.91
C ASP A 37 -4.16 2.06 0.67
N PHE A 38 -3.46 1.54 1.69
CA PHE A 38 -2.03 1.20 1.63
C PHE A 38 -1.75 -0.13 2.34
N ALA A 39 -0.90 -0.96 1.75
CA ALA A 39 -0.39 -2.18 2.37
C ALA A 39 1.13 -2.25 2.21
N ALA A 40 1.85 -2.48 3.31
CA ALA A 40 3.27 -2.80 3.27
C ALA A 40 3.42 -4.27 2.89
N ALA A 41 4.16 -4.55 1.81
CA ALA A 41 4.61 -5.91 1.56
C ALA A 41 5.66 -6.23 2.64
N ARG A 42 5.47 -7.33 3.39
CA ARG A 42 6.50 -7.74 4.33
C ARG A 42 7.82 -7.91 3.57
N GLY A 43 8.89 -7.29 4.08
CA GLY A 43 10.23 -7.42 3.50
C GLY A 43 10.53 -8.88 3.21
N ARG A 44 11.08 -9.17 2.01
CA ARG A 44 11.33 -10.51 1.45
C ARG A 44 11.61 -11.54 2.56
N GLY A 45 10.57 -12.24 3.04
CA GLY A 45 10.73 -13.02 4.26
C GLY A 45 9.47 -13.53 4.97
N ASP A 46 8.24 -13.07 4.69
CA ASP A 46 7.06 -13.90 5.03
C ASP A 46 6.58 -14.61 3.77
N LYS A 47 6.86 -15.91 3.73
CA LYS A 47 5.87 -16.85 3.20
C LYS A 47 4.88 -17.06 4.32
N HIS A 48 3.69 -16.49 4.21
CA HIS A 48 2.54 -16.99 4.96
C HIS A 48 1.74 -17.92 4.02
N PRO A 49 1.35 -19.13 4.47
CA PRO A 49 0.67 -20.15 3.67
C PRO A 49 -0.71 -19.71 3.14
#